data_AF-A0A7L3M0T9-F1
#
_entry.id   AF-A0A7L3M0T9-F1
#
_cell.length_a   1.000
_cell.length_b   1.000
_cell.length_c   1.000
_cell.angle_alpha   90.00
_cell.angle_beta   90.00
_cell.angle_gamma   90.00
#
_symmetry.space_group_name_H-M   'P 1'
#
loop_
_entity.id
_entity.type
_entity.pdbx_description
1 polymer ?
#
loop_
_entity_poly.entity_id
_entity_poly.type
_entity_poly.pdbx_seq_one_letter_code
_entity_poly.pdbx_strand_id
1 'polypeptide(L)' 'FSVALSGTVLSRCPSCARNFANLHCNNICSPDQSLFTNVTRVVPYTTPQGTSKQAVVEYQCFYSRRFAE' A
#
# COMPACT_ATOMS: atom_id res chain seq x y z
N PHE A 1 2.43 -7.49 -4.72
CA PHE A 1 2.92 -6.15 -5.10
C PHE A 1 4.39 -6.08 -4.66
N SER A 2 5.37 -5.95 -5.57
CA SER A 2 6.80 -6.12 -5.23
C SER A 2 7.56 -4.79 -5.27
N VAL A 3 7.80 -4.21 -4.09
CA VAL A 3 8.70 -3.05 -3.94
C VAL A 3 10.14 -3.43 -4.29
N ALA A 4 10.51 -4.71 -4.16
CA ALA A 4 11.87 -5.19 -4.43
C ALA A 4 12.26 -5.02 -5.91
N LEU A 5 11.38 -5.36 -6.85
CA LEU A 5 11.66 -5.20 -8.29
C LEU A 5 11.71 -3.72 -8.70
N SER A 6 10.75 -2.90 -8.24
CA SER A 6 10.78 -1.47 -8.52
C SER A 6 11.98 -0.78 -7.87
N GLY A 7 12.40 -1.24 -6.69
CA GLY A 7 13.58 -0.76 -5.99
C GLY A 7 14.88 -0.97 -6.78
N THR A 8 15.03 -2.10 -7.49
CA THR A 8 16.22 -2.33 -8.34
C THR A 8 16.22 -1.40 -9.55
N VAL A 9 15.07 -1.19 -10.20
CA VAL A 9 14.94 -0.25 -11.33
C VAL A 9 15.27 1.19 -10.90
N LEU A 10 14.76 1.62 -9.74
CA LEU A 10 14.94 2.98 -9.23
C LEU A 10 16.27 3.18 -8.46
N SER A 11 17.08 2.12 -8.32
CA SER A 11 18.31 2.12 -7.50
C SER A 11 19.33 3.19 -7.88
N ARG A 12 19.33 3.64 -9.15
CA ARG A 12 20.23 4.70 -9.63
C ARG A 12 19.85 6.11 -9.15
N CYS A 13 18.62 6.30 -8.64
CA CYS A 13 18.12 7.57 -8.12
C CYS A 13 17.55 7.36 -6.70
N PRO A 14 18.33 7.66 -5.64
CA PRO A 14 17.89 7.44 -4.26
C PRO A 14 16.60 8.18 -3.89
N SER A 15 16.40 9.40 -4.40
CA SER A 15 15.18 10.17 -4.18
C SER A 15 13.96 9.50 -4.81
N CYS A 16 14.11 8.98 -6.03
CA CYS A 16 13.05 8.28 -6.75
C CYS A 16 12.67 6.98 -6.01
N ALA A 17 13.66 6.20 -5.59
CA ALA A 17 13.45 4.98 -4.81
C ALA A 17 12.75 5.29 -3.47
N ARG A 18 13.16 6.36 -2.78
CA ARG A 18 12.54 6.80 -1.52
C ARG A 18 11.10 7.25 -1.71
N ASN A 19 10.81 8.07 -2.72
CA ASN A 19 9.45 8.54 -2.99
C ASN A 19 8.51 7.36 -3.32
N PHE A 20 8.97 6.42 -4.15
CA PHE A 20 8.23 5.21 -4.46
C PHE A 20 7.98 4.34 -3.21
N ALA A 21 9.00 4.11 -2.39
CA ALA A 21 8.87 3.37 -1.15
C ALA A 21 7.88 4.06 -0.19
N ASN A 22 7.98 5.38 -0.04
CA ASN A 22 7.09 6.18 0.80
C ASN A 22 5.63 6.09 0.37
N LEU A 23 5.34 6.09 -0.93
CA LEU A 23 3.99 5.90 -1.44
C LEU A 23 3.39 4.56 -0.97
N HIS A 24 4.16 3.47 -1.05
CA HIS A 24 3.72 2.17 -0.54
C HIS A 24 3.63 2.09 0.97
N CYS A 25 4.60 2.63 1.70
CA CYS A 25 4.58 2.66 3.16
C CYS A 25 3.37 3.43 3.68
N ASN A 26 2.99 4.56 3.07
CA ASN A 26 1.77 5.28 3.46
C ASN A 26 0.52 4.41 3.27
N ASN A 27 0.39 3.77 2.11
CA ASN A 27 -0.76 2.91 1.82
C ASN A 27 -0.88 1.69 2.74
N ILE A 28 0.19 1.24 3.40
CA ILE A 28 0.20 -0.03 4.16
C ILE A 28 0.34 0.20 5.67
N CYS A 29 1.19 1.15 6.07
CA CYS A 29 1.66 1.30 7.44
C CYS A 29 1.33 2.65 8.08
N SER A 30 0.73 3.60 7.34
CA SER A 30 0.38 4.90 7.93
C SER A 30 -0.61 4.72 9.08
N PRO A 31 -0.39 5.37 10.24
CA PRO A 31 -1.40 5.38 11.30
C PRO A 31 -2.69 6.09 10.86
N ASP A 32 -2.60 6.97 9.87
CA ASP A 32 -3.72 7.75 9.31
C ASP A 32 -4.23 7.18 7.98
N GLN A 33 -3.92 5.91 7.67
CA GLN A 33 -4.27 5.24 6.41
C GLN A 33 -5.77 5.38 6.05
N SER A 34 -6.66 5.34 7.04
CA SER A 34 -8.11 5.46 6.85
C SER A 34 -8.55 6.83 6.32
N LEU A 35 -7.72 7.87 6.42
CA LEU A 35 -8.03 9.20 5.91
C LEU A 35 -7.93 9.28 4.38
N PHE A 36 -7.19 8.37 3.73
CA PHE A 36 -6.90 8.44 2.30
C PHE A 36 -7.01 7.09 1.58
N THR A 37 -7.51 6.06 2.26
CA THR A 37 -7.81 4.76 1.66
C THR A 37 -9.27 4.37 1.90
N ASN A 38 -9.88 3.68 0.94
CA ASN A 38 -11.22 3.14 1.08
C ASN A 38 -11.26 1.69 0.59
N VAL A 39 -11.64 0.75 1.46
CA VAL A 39 -11.76 -0.66 1.11
C VAL A 39 -13.02 -0.85 0.27
N THR A 40 -12.87 -1.39 -0.95
CA THR A 40 -13.98 -1.60 -1.88
C THR A 40 -14.39 -3.07 -1.99
N ARG A 41 -13.50 -4.01 -1.65
CA ARG A 41 -13.82 -5.45 -1.65
C ARG A 41 -13.03 -6.22 -0.59
N VAL A 42 -13.76 -7.12 0.08
CA VAL A 42 -13.24 -8.06 1.08
C VAL A 42 -13.69 -9.49 0.78
N VAL A 43 -12.92 -10.48 1.24
CA VAL A 43 -13.27 -11.90 1.19
C VAL A 43 -13.09 -12.54 2.57
N PRO A 44 -13.86 -13.58 2.92
CA PRO A 44 -13.64 -14.31 4.17
C PRO A 44 -12.27 -15.01 4.16
N TYR A 45 -11.56 -14.96 5.28
CA TYR A 45 -10.26 -15.59 5.49
C TYR A 45 -10.18 -16.18 6.90
N THR A 46 -9.89 -17.48 6.98
CA THR A 46 -9.67 -18.16 8.26
C THR A 46 -8.19 -18.10 8.60
N THR A 47 -7.86 -17.52 9.76
CA THR A 47 -6.48 -17.48 10.23
C THR A 47 -5.98 -18.89 10.58
N PRO A 48 -4.66 -19.13 10.65
CA PRO A 48 -4.10 -20.41 11.09
C PRO A 48 -4.62 -20.87 12.47
N GLN A 49 -5.08 -19.94 13.30
CA GLN A 49 -5.68 -20.19 14.62
C GLN A 49 -7.19 -20.51 14.55
N GLY A 50 -7.77 -20.71 13.36
CA GLY A 50 -9.19 -21.03 13.17
C GLY A 50 -10.14 -19.85 13.30
N THR A 51 -9.65 -18.61 13.38
CA THR A 51 -10.50 -17.42 13.54
C THR A 51 -10.94 -16.89 12.19
N SER A 52 -12.23 -16.64 12.00
CA SER A 52 -12.75 -15.98 10.79
C SER A 52 -12.43 -14.48 10.81
N LYS A 53 -11.81 -13.99 9.72
CA LYS A 53 -11.47 -12.59 9.46
C LYS A 53 -11.86 -12.21 8.04
N GLN A 54 -11.79 -10.93 7.73
CA GLN A 54 -12.00 -10.41 6.37
C GLN A 54 -10.64 -10.00 5.80
N ALA A 55 -10.28 -10.55 4.64
CA ALA A 55 -9.11 -10.17 3.89
C ALA A 55 -9.49 -9.09 2.87
N VAL A 56 -8.76 -7.98 2.88
CA VAL A 56 -8.90 -6.90 1.88
C VAL A 56 -8.29 -7.38 0.57
N VAL A 57 -9.08 -7.39 -0.50
CA VAL A 57 -8.63 -7.77 -1.85
C VAL A 57 -8.70 -6.61 -2.84
N GLU A 58 -9.30 -5.49 -2.45
CA GLU A 58 -9.33 -4.25 -3.22
C GLU A 58 -9.55 -3.04 -2.32
N TYR A 59 -8.83 -1.97 -2.61
CA TYR A 59 -9.01 -0.66 -2.00
C TYR A 59 -8.64 0.45 -2.98
N GLN A 60 -9.23 1.62 -2.78
CA GLN A 60 -8.91 2.85 -3.49
C GLN A 60 -7.97 3.72 -2.63
N CYS A 61 -7.04 4.42 -3.27
CA CYS A 61 -6.17 5.42 -2.63
C CYS A 61 -6.45 6.80 -3.20
N PHE A 62 -6.57 7.80 -2.33
CA PHE A 62 -6.85 9.18 -2.70
C PHE A 62 -5.63 10.05 -2.40
N TYR A 63 -4.83 10.35 -3.42
CA TYR A 63 -3.67 11.23 -3.30
C TYR A 63 -3.93 12.60 -3.92
N SER A 64 -3.31 13.64 -3.35
CA SER A 64 -3.27 14.95 -3.99
C SER A 64 -2.41 14.89 -5.26
N ARG A 65 -2.76 15.68 -6.28
CA ARG A 65 -1.99 15.73 -7.54
C ARG A 65 -0.53 16.12 -7.31
N ARG A 66 -0.30 17.14 -6.47
CA ARG A 66 1.05 17.61 -6.12
C ARG A 66 1.95 16.52 -5.53
N PHE A 67 1.38 15.52 -4.87
CA PHE A 67 2.16 14.40 -4.33
C PHE A 67 2.55 13.37 -5.41
N ALA A 68 1.77 13.31 -6.50
CA ALA A 68 1.95 12.35 -7.58
C ALA A 68 2.68 12.94 -8.82
N GLU A 69 2.77 14.26 -8.92
CA GLU A 69 3.60 15.01 -9.86
C GLU A 69 5.08 15.01 -9.46
#